data_AF-A0AAF5CZ23-F1
#
_entry.id   AF-A0AAF5CZ23-F1
#
_cell.length_a   1.000
_cell.length_b   1.000
_cell.length_c   1.000
_cell.angle_alpha   90.00
_cell.angle_beta   90.00
_cell.angle_gamma   90.00
#
_symmetry.space_group_name_H-M   'P 1'
#
loop_
_entity.id
_entity.type
_entity.pdbx_description
1 polymer ?
#
loop_
_entity_poly.entity_id
_entity_poly.type
_entity_poly.pdbx_seq_one_letter_code
_entity_poly.pdbx_strand_id
1 'polypeptide(L)'
;IYKMYLVQSIRRLNTLSKCIPKTNYSIISTRPTTTHFGFQEVDEKEKEKKVHTVFANVASKYDLMNDAMSLGIHRLWKDYFIQRINPTPNTKMLDVAGGTGDIAFRALKMIQKRNGSGDVTIVDINQNMLDVGKVRAEEDESLDKKKLRWECANAELLPFEDNTFDLYTIAFGIRNCTHVDKVLREAYRVLKSNGKIAVLEFSQIAKPLSPLYDFYSFNFIPLLGEIIASDYNSYKYLVESIRKFPDQETFARMIKDEGFEDVTYENLNLVELKRRNKKRNFENVMLCSNSTVKKRWISTSLSSMVRFGSGGKLPPSVTSDNGLKLLGKLMGSLKSGTYKSGQLFIHKIFGYRGVIFRNFDTKLYGASGSTDATKHKVVPSYQVFIHREDWKSMRMPTTLTAYLDGNDDKREKALSHILGMDLVMHGDIIPYTPMSNVKPIEHDLFERLFSVEKSSNSGGFVYTMNKQGKASYDNAPNTFIHPQCVYQTIENNIQMTITIFYLGKTITSSSENHCWRCVIRIHNLDERNCVLLSETRLKLFSMNNTSEKSIKGDTHVKNPYLTKENPCLQFSNIIELPYPKGSHMWGTLLFENYVDKKTFNIQIPTVKLEAIKTEEVLELESGDCTDNNTTPKE
;
A
#
# COMPACT_ATOMS: atom_id res chain seq x y z
N ILE A 1 17.37 17.73 -64.04
CA ILE A 1 17.07 16.28 -64.17
C ILE A 1 17.04 15.55 -62.81
N TYR A 2 17.80 15.97 -61.78
CA TYR A 2 17.68 15.41 -60.41
C TYR A 2 16.55 15.97 -59.52
N LYS A 3 15.76 16.95 -60.00
CA LYS A 3 14.64 17.56 -59.25
C LYS A 3 13.24 17.09 -59.70
N MET A 4 13.16 16.23 -60.73
CA MET A 4 11.89 15.69 -61.26
C MET A 4 11.54 14.29 -60.73
N TYR A 5 12.47 13.58 -60.09
CA TYR A 5 12.21 12.23 -59.56
C TYR A 5 11.61 12.18 -58.14
N LEU A 6 11.57 13.30 -57.41
CA LEU A 6 11.03 13.32 -56.04
C LEU A 6 9.53 13.69 -55.96
N VAL A 7 8.95 14.26 -57.02
CA VAL A 7 7.58 14.79 -57.01
C VAL A 7 6.55 13.80 -57.60
N GLN A 8 7.00 12.75 -58.32
CA GLN A 8 6.12 11.74 -58.91
C GLN A 8 5.89 10.50 -58.04
N SER A 9 6.69 10.29 -56.99
CA SER A 9 6.54 9.16 -56.06
C SER A 9 5.51 9.42 -54.94
N ILE A 10 5.15 10.69 -54.67
CA ILE A 10 4.22 11.06 -53.60
C ILE A 10 2.76 11.08 -54.07
N ARG A 11 2.49 11.16 -55.38
CA ARG A 11 1.11 11.19 -55.93
C ARG A 11 0.48 9.82 -56.19
N ARG A 12 1.22 8.71 -56.10
CA ARG A 12 0.68 7.34 -56.23
C ARG A 12 0.32 6.65 -54.91
N LEU A 13 0.58 7.28 -53.76
CA LEU A 13 0.18 6.76 -52.44
C LEU A 13 -1.19 7.28 -51.95
N ASN A 14 -1.80 8.27 -52.63
CA ASN A 14 -3.06 8.88 -52.19
C ASN A 14 -4.33 8.25 -52.82
N THR A 15 -4.21 7.17 -53.58
CA THR A 15 -5.35 6.50 -54.25
C THR A 15 -5.65 5.08 -53.75
N LEU A 16 -5.00 4.62 -52.67
CA LEU A 16 -5.29 3.33 -52.01
C LEU A 16 -5.88 3.44 -50.59
N SER A 17 -6.19 4.65 -50.10
CA SER A 17 -6.79 4.86 -48.77
C SER A 17 -8.33 4.91 -48.75
N LYS A 18 -9.00 4.46 -49.82
CA LYS A 18 -10.46 4.33 -49.89
C LYS A 18 -10.85 2.85 -49.87
N CYS A 19 -10.70 2.19 -48.71
CA CYS A 19 -11.34 0.93 -48.33
C CYS A 19 -10.71 0.42 -47.00
N ILE A 20 -10.86 1.16 -45.90
CA ILE A 20 -10.61 0.64 -44.56
C ILE A 20 -11.78 1.11 -43.68
N PRO A 21 -12.56 0.21 -43.07
CA PRO A 21 -13.66 0.59 -42.20
C PRO A 21 -13.12 1.32 -40.97
N LYS A 22 -13.77 2.44 -40.60
CA LYS A 22 -13.52 3.21 -39.38
C LYS A 22 -13.67 2.28 -38.17
N THR A 23 -12.57 1.67 -37.74
CA THR A 23 -12.50 0.94 -36.48
C THR A 23 -12.27 1.96 -35.39
N ASN A 24 -13.28 2.16 -34.55
CA ASN A 24 -13.16 2.91 -33.30
C ASN A 24 -12.16 2.17 -32.40
N TYR A 25 -10.91 2.58 -32.44
CA TYR A 25 -9.94 2.21 -31.42
C TYR A 25 -10.34 2.94 -30.13
N SER A 26 -11.05 2.23 -29.26
CA SER A 26 -11.02 2.56 -27.84
C SER A 26 -9.60 2.32 -27.36
N ILE A 27 -8.78 3.38 -27.39
CA ILE A 27 -7.51 3.43 -26.69
C ILE A 27 -7.84 3.17 -25.23
N ILE A 28 -7.63 1.92 -24.79
CA ILE A 28 -7.53 1.72 -23.37
C ILE A 28 -6.14 2.19 -23.00
N SER A 29 -6.08 3.49 -22.71
CA SER A 29 -5.07 4.11 -21.89
C SER A 29 -4.80 3.18 -20.71
N THR A 30 -3.54 2.77 -20.54
CA THR A 30 -3.00 2.60 -19.18
C THR A 30 -3.48 3.83 -18.46
N ARG A 31 -4.47 3.72 -17.57
CA ARG A 31 -4.95 4.91 -16.86
C ARG A 31 -3.68 5.49 -16.23
N PRO A 32 -3.25 6.70 -16.62
CA PRO A 32 -2.13 7.32 -15.93
C PRO A 32 -2.43 7.23 -14.44
N THR A 33 -1.47 6.83 -13.62
CA THR A 33 -1.69 6.84 -12.17
C THR A 33 -2.10 8.26 -11.82
N THR A 34 -3.33 8.41 -11.37
CA THR A 34 -3.91 9.71 -11.08
C THR A 34 -3.80 10.00 -9.60
N THR A 35 -3.57 11.26 -9.28
CA THR A 35 -3.47 11.79 -7.93
C THR A 35 -4.23 13.10 -7.86
N HIS A 36 -4.43 13.63 -6.66
CA HIS A 36 -5.13 14.89 -6.48
C HIS A 36 -4.17 16.10 -6.55
N PHE A 37 -4.56 17.12 -7.32
CA PHE A 37 -4.09 18.49 -7.19
C PHE A 37 -5.26 19.33 -6.70
N GLY A 38 -5.36 19.48 -5.38
CA GLY A 38 -6.57 19.99 -4.75
C GLY A 38 -7.76 19.08 -5.05
N PHE A 39 -8.81 19.61 -5.67
CA PHE A 39 -9.98 18.84 -6.10
C PHE A 39 -9.90 18.32 -7.54
N GLN A 40 -8.85 18.69 -8.28
CA GLN A 40 -8.62 18.16 -9.62
C GLN A 40 -7.87 16.85 -9.56
N GLU A 41 -8.31 15.88 -10.35
CA GLU A 41 -7.56 14.65 -10.60
C GLU A 41 -6.56 14.90 -11.73
N VAL A 42 -5.28 14.62 -11.47
CA VAL A 42 -4.16 14.89 -12.39
C VAL A 42 -3.27 13.67 -12.49
N ASP A 43 -2.51 13.53 -13.58
CA ASP A 43 -1.45 12.52 -13.67
C ASP A 43 -0.41 12.75 -12.57
N GLU A 44 0.04 11.70 -11.90
CA GLU A 44 1.08 11.76 -10.87
C GLU A 44 2.35 12.47 -11.33
N LYS A 45 2.73 12.31 -12.61
CA LYS A 45 3.90 12.96 -13.21
C LYS A 45 3.71 14.47 -13.37
N GLU A 46 2.48 14.94 -13.40
CA GLU A 46 2.15 16.37 -13.48
C GLU A 46 2.01 17.03 -12.11
N LYS A 47 1.63 16.29 -11.06
CA LYS A 47 1.39 16.87 -9.73
C LYS A 47 2.62 17.60 -9.22
N GLU A 48 3.79 16.98 -9.28
CA GLU A 48 5.05 17.59 -8.83
C GLU A 48 5.32 18.93 -9.53
N LYS A 49 5.14 18.98 -10.86
CA LYS A 49 5.34 20.21 -11.65
C LYS A 49 4.33 21.30 -11.28
N LYS A 50 3.05 20.95 -11.13
CA LYS A 50 2.00 21.91 -10.75
C LYS A 50 2.24 22.48 -9.35
N VAL A 51 2.61 21.62 -8.40
CA VAL A 51 2.98 22.02 -7.03
C VAL A 51 4.22 22.90 -7.04
N HIS A 52 5.23 22.55 -7.82
CA HIS A 52 6.44 23.37 -7.99
C HIS A 52 6.09 24.77 -8.51
N THR A 53 5.22 24.90 -9.52
CA THR A 53 4.80 26.21 -10.04
C THR A 53 4.10 27.07 -8.98
N VAL A 54 3.19 26.47 -8.18
CA VAL A 54 2.54 27.18 -7.07
C VAL A 54 3.59 27.75 -6.12
N PHE A 55 4.51 26.91 -5.62
CA PHE A 55 5.51 27.36 -4.64
C PHE A 55 6.60 28.24 -5.22
N ALA A 56 6.97 28.09 -6.48
CA ALA A 56 7.92 28.98 -7.14
C ALA A 56 7.38 30.42 -7.22
N ASN A 57 6.08 30.58 -7.46
CA ASN A 57 5.43 31.90 -7.54
C ASN A 57 5.23 32.53 -6.16
N VAL A 58 4.99 31.73 -5.12
CA VAL A 58 4.74 32.23 -3.77
C VAL A 58 5.95 32.20 -2.84
N ALA A 59 7.13 31.73 -3.27
CA ALA A 59 8.29 31.57 -2.37
C ALA A 59 8.62 32.83 -1.56
N SER A 60 8.67 34.00 -2.20
CA SER A 60 8.92 35.29 -1.55
C SER A 60 7.75 35.79 -0.69
N LYS A 61 6.53 35.29 -0.95
CA LYS A 61 5.29 35.65 -0.26
C LYS A 61 4.76 34.51 0.64
N TYR A 62 5.54 33.47 0.88
CA TYR A 62 5.07 32.26 1.55
C TYR A 62 4.62 32.55 2.99
N ASP A 63 5.37 33.41 3.69
CA ASP A 63 4.98 33.87 5.02
C ASP A 63 3.73 34.74 4.99
N LEU A 64 3.57 35.60 3.98
CA LEU A 64 2.36 36.42 3.80
C LEU A 64 1.13 35.53 3.58
N MET A 65 1.27 34.46 2.80
CA MET A 65 0.22 33.47 2.59
C MET A 65 -0.16 32.74 3.87
N ASN A 66 0.83 32.27 4.63
CA ASN A 66 0.57 31.63 5.92
C ASN A 66 0.00 32.61 6.96
N ASP A 67 0.48 33.85 6.99
CA ASP A 67 -0.03 34.92 7.87
C ASP A 67 -1.49 35.21 7.54
N ALA A 68 -1.86 35.34 6.27
CA ALA A 68 -3.24 35.59 5.85
C ALA A 68 -4.18 34.44 6.24
N MET A 69 -3.77 33.18 6.00
CA MET A 69 -4.60 32.02 6.33
C MET A 69 -4.79 31.78 7.83
N SER A 70 -3.73 32.00 8.61
CA SER A 70 -3.71 31.71 10.06
C SER A 70 -3.88 32.94 10.92
N LEU A 71 -4.08 34.12 10.32
CA LEU A 71 -4.03 35.42 11.00
C LEU A 71 -2.74 35.58 11.83
N GLY A 72 -1.61 35.10 11.29
CA GLY A 72 -0.28 35.12 11.92
C GLY A 72 -0.02 34.07 13.02
N ILE A 73 -1.04 33.28 13.41
CA ILE A 73 -0.94 32.34 14.53
C ILE A 73 -0.03 31.16 14.21
N HIS A 74 0.18 30.85 12.93
CA HIS A 74 1.10 29.79 12.53
C HIS A 74 2.52 29.98 13.08
N ARG A 75 2.95 31.22 13.34
CA ARG A 75 4.24 31.51 13.97
C ARG A 75 4.32 30.93 15.39
N LEU A 76 3.23 31.03 16.15
CA LEU A 76 3.13 30.42 17.48
C LEU A 76 3.08 28.89 17.41
N TRP A 77 2.40 28.32 16.40
CA TRP A 77 2.41 26.88 16.19
C TRP A 77 3.81 26.36 15.87
N LYS A 78 4.58 27.08 15.03
CA LYS A 78 5.98 26.75 14.72
C LYS A 78 6.88 26.86 15.94
N ASP A 79 6.70 27.89 16.78
CA ASP A 79 7.43 28.03 18.04
C ASP A 79 7.09 26.90 19.03
N TYR A 80 5.81 26.56 19.15
CA TYR A 80 5.34 25.44 19.97
C TYR A 80 5.86 24.09 19.46
N PHE A 81 5.90 23.91 18.13
CA PHE A 81 6.41 22.72 17.49
C PHE A 81 7.86 22.45 17.87
N ILE A 82 8.73 23.44 17.76
CA ILE A 82 10.13 23.30 18.17
C ILE A 82 10.27 23.10 19.69
N GLN A 83 9.45 23.77 20.50
CA GLN A 83 9.44 23.54 21.95
C GLN A 83 9.03 22.12 22.33
N ARG A 84 8.08 21.51 21.61
CA ARG A 84 7.63 20.13 21.85
C ARG A 84 8.65 19.10 21.39
N ILE A 85 9.28 19.32 20.23
CA ILE A 85 10.38 18.49 19.74
C ILE A 85 11.57 18.54 20.71
N ASN A 86 11.84 19.74 21.23
CA ASN A 86 12.84 19.99 22.24
C ASN A 86 14.26 19.49 21.86
N PRO A 87 14.82 19.90 20.71
CA PRO A 87 16.10 19.37 20.22
C PRO A 87 17.23 19.57 21.24
N THR A 88 18.03 18.53 21.45
CA THR A 88 19.16 18.52 22.38
C THR A 88 20.46 18.92 21.68
N PRO A 89 21.49 19.35 22.42
CA PRO A 89 22.85 19.42 21.88
C PRO A 89 23.23 18.10 21.16
N ASN A 90 24.02 18.23 20.10
CA ASN A 90 24.50 17.17 19.19
C ASN A 90 23.44 16.48 18.32
N THR A 91 22.21 17.02 18.27
CA THR A 91 21.17 16.51 17.35
C THR A 91 21.59 16.74 15.89
N LYS A 92 21.58 15.67 15.07
CA LYS A 92 21.54 15.80 13.61
C LYS A 92 20.10 15.83 13.13
N MET A 93 19.66 17.01 12.70
CA MET A 93 18.30 17.27 12.27
C MET A 93 18.19 17.34 10.75
N LEU A 94 17.15 16.72 10.19
CA LEU A 94 16.74 16.84 8.81
C LEU A 94 15.38 17.55 8.75
N ASP A 95 15.34 18.73 8.13
CA ASP A 95 14.11 19.51 7.92
C ASP A 95 13.70 19.41 6.44
N VAL A 96 12.62 18.68 6.17
CA VAL A 96 12.15 18.36 4.81
C VAL A 96 10.98 19.25 4.41
N ALA A 97 10.97 19.67 3.14
CA ALA A 97 10.09 20.72 2.62
C ALA A 97 10.22 22.03 3.43
N GLY A 98 11.42 22.29 3.93
CA GLY A 98 11.75 23.40 4.83
C GLY A 98 12.50 24.52 4.14
N GLY A 99 12.34 24.73 2.83
CA GLY A 99 13.27 25.54 2.04
C GLY A 99 13.50 26.97 2.52
N THR A 100 12.53 27.60 3.21
CA THR A 100 12.70 28.95 3.79
C THR A 100 13.47 28.98 5.12
N GLY A 101 13.76 27.80 5.70
CA GLY A 101 14.57 27.60 6.90
C GLY A 101 13.91 27.95 8.23
N ASP A 102 12.63 28.32 8.26
CA ASP A 102 11.98 28.85 9.46
C ASP A 102 11.95 27.91 10.68
N ILE A 103 11.71 26.61 10.47
CA ILE A 103 11.77 25.54 11.46
C ILE A 103 13.23 25.22 11.82
N ALA A 104 14.08 25.02 10.81
CA ALA A 104 15.50 24.78 10.98
C ALA A 104 16.19 25.85 11.84
N PHE A 105 15.92 27.14 11.58
CA PHE A 105 16.51 28.26 12.33
C PHE A 105 16.02 28.28 13.77
N ARG A 106 14.74 27.99 14.02
CA ARG A 106 14.19 27.89 15.39
C ARG A 106 14.85 26.77 16.18
N ALA A 107 15.03 25.60 15.55
CA ALA A 107 15.70 24.47 16.17
C ALA A 107 17.16 24.81 16.50
N LEU A 108 17.88 25.38 15.53
CA LEU A 108 19.29 25.76 15.71
C LEU A 108 19.46 26.79 16.84
N LYS A 109 18.64 27.84 16.87
CA LYS A 109 18.64 28.85 17.95
C LYS A 109 18.33 28.23 19.31
N MET A 110 17.42 27.25 19.39
CA MET A 110 17.13 26.55 20.64
C MET A 110 18.33 25.72 21.12
N ILE A 111 19.04 25.05 20.20
CA ILE A 111 20.26 24.29 20.52
C ILE A 111 21.38 25.24 20.99
N GLN A 112 21.60 26.35 20.27
CA GLN A 112 22.60 27.36 20.61
C GLN A 112 22.34 27.99 21.99
N LYS A 113 21.07 28.31 22.31
CA LYS A 113 20.67 28.83 23.64
C LYS A 113 21.00 27.88 24.79
N ARG A 114 21.22 26.60 24.51
CA ARG A 114 21.63 25.57 25.49
C ARG A 114 23.13 25.40 25.57
N ASN A 115 23.90 26.32 24.98
CA ASN A 115 25.35 26.20 24.79
C ASN A 115 25.75 24.89 24.10
N GLY A 116 24.88 24.39 23.22
CA GLY A 116 25.10 23.18 22.44
C GLY A 116 25.43 23.49 20.98
N SER A 117 25.88 22.45 20.28
CA SER A 117 26.11 22.45 18.83
C SER A 117 25.28 21.34 18.21
N GLY A 118 24.62 21.58 17.09
CA GLY A 118 23.84 20.56 16.36
C GLY A 118 23.83 20.92 14.89
N ASP A 119 23.74 19.91 14.02
CA ASP A 119 23.80 20.10 12.57
C ASP A 119 22.38 19.97 11.99
N VAL A 120 21.95 20.94 11.18
CA VAL A 120 20.62 20.96 10.55
C VAL A 120 20.78 20.93 9.04
N THR A 121 20.23 19.89 8.41
CA THR A 121 20.15 19.76 6.96
C THR A 121 18.75 20.13 6.51
N ILE A 122 18.65 21.08 5.59
CA ILE A 122 17.40 21.63 5.05
C ILE A 122 17.24 21.08 3.64
N VAL A 123 16.12 20.40 3.39
CA VAL A 123 15.77 19.82 2.10
C VAL A 123 14.50 20.46 1.57
N ASP A 124 14.54 20.83 0.30
CA ASP A 124 13.35 21.19 -0.46
C ASP A 124 13.53 20.74 -1.91
N ILE A 125 12.44 20.41 -2.59
CA ILE A 125 12.48 20.07 -4.02
C ILE A 125 12.56 21.34 -4.88
N ASN A 126 12.16 22.49 -4.32
CA ASN A 126 12.13 23.76 -5.01
C ASN A 126 13.37 24.60 -4.67
N GLN A 127 14.25 24.79 -5.66
CA GLN A 127 15.47 25.57 -5.51
C GLN A 127 15.19 27.03 -5.09
N ASN A 128 14.12 27.65 -5.60
CA ASN A 128 13.77 29.02 -5.24
C ASN A 128 13.47 29.17 -3.75
N MET A 129 12.88 28.14 -3.12
CA MET A 129 12.61 28.14 -1.68
C MET A 129 13.92 28.11 -0.89
N LEU A 130 14.86 27.24 -1.28
CA LEU A 130 16.19 27.15 -0.66
C LEU A 130 16.98 28.45 -0.80
N ASP A 131 16.88 29.13 -1.95
CA ASP A 131 17.60 30.38 -2.17
C ASP A 131 17.05 31.50 -1.28
N VAL A 132 15.73 31.58 -1.08
CA VAL A 132 15.12 32.48 -0.08
C VAL A 132 15.60 32.13 1.33
N GLY A 133 15.67 30.84 1.67
CA GLY A 133 16.19 30.39 2.97
C GLY A 133 17.64 30.79 3.21
N LYS A 134 18.50 30.65 2.20
CA LYS A 134 19.92 31.05 2.29
C LYS A 134 20.08 32.55 2.52
N VAL A 135 19.29 33.39 1.84
CA VAL A 135 19.31 34.84 2.07
C VAL A 135 18.91 35.16 3.51
N ARG A 136 17.82 34.55 4.01
CA ARG A 136 17.38 34.73 5.41
C ARG A 136 18.41 34.26 6.43
N ALA A 137 19.09 33.16 6.16
CA ALA A 137 20.16 32.67 7.03
C ALA A 137 21.34 33.63 7.05
N GLU A 138 21.66 34.29 5.93
CA GLU A 138 22.76 35.25 5.84
C GLU A 138 22.47 36.53 6.63
N GLU A 139 21.21 36.99 6.59
CA GLU A 139 20.73 38.18 7.32
C GLU A 139 20.58 37.97 8.84
N ASP A 140 20.48 36.72 9.30
CA ASP A 140 20.27 36.40 10.72
C ASP A 140 21.58 36.12 11.46
N GLU A 141 22.17 37.16 12.05
CA GLU A 141 23.45 37.10 12.78
C GLU A 141 23.44 36.14 13.98
N SER A 142 22.27 35.75 14.48
CA SER A 142 22.18 34.86 15.65
C SER A 142 22.41 33.37 15.30
N LEU A 143 22.43 33.02 14.01
CA LEU A 143 22.58 31.64 13.55
C LEU A 143 24.06 31.26 13.35
N ASP A 144 24.44 30.07 13.80
CA ASP A 144 25.70 29.45 13.40
C ASP A 144 25.54 28.84 11.99
N LYS A 145 25.76 29.67 10.97
CA LYS A 145 25.58 29.31 9.55
C LYS A 145 26.37 28.07 9.13
N LYS A 146 27.48 27.76 9.81
CA LYS A 146 28.31 26.56 9.53
C LYS A 146 27.59 25.25 9.87
N LYS A 147 26.51 25.34 10.65
CA LYS A 147 25.67 24.22 11.06
C LYS A 147 24.46 24.00 10.17
N LEU A 148 24.30 24.81 9.12
CA LEU A 148 23.25 24.67 8.13
C LEU A 148 23.80 24.03 6.87
N ARG A 149 23.15 22.96 6.42
CA ARG A 149 23.37 22.37 5.09
C ARG A 149 22.08 22.51 4.28
N TRP A 150 22.21 22.85 3.01
CA TRP A 150 21.09 23.02 2.08
C TRP A 150 21.20 21.97 0.98
N GLU A 151 20.11 21.27 0.68
CA GLU A 151 20.08 20.20 -0.32
C GLU A 151 18.79 20.26 -1.14
N CYS A 152 18.89 20.24 -2.47
CA CYS A 152 17.74 20.22 -3.35
C CYS A 152 17.37 18.77 -3.66
N ALA A 153 16.29 18.26 -3.06
CA ALA A 153 15.92 16.85 -3.16
C ALA A 153 14.42 16.60 -2.99
N ASN A 154 13.96 15.47 -3.55
CA ASN A 154 12.58 15.02 -3.41
C ASN A 154 12.38 14.31 -2.06
N ALA A 155 11.38 14.73 -1.29
CA ALA A 155 11.03 14.11 0.00
C ALA A 155 10.64 12.62 -0.12
N GLU A 156 10.18 12.18 -1.29
CA GLU A 156 9.84 10.79 -1.59
C GLU A 156 11.07 9.93 -1.96
N LEU A 157 12.24 10.54 -2.15
CA LEU A 157 13.51 9.87 -2.48
C LEU A 157 14.70 10.72 -2.01
N LEU A 158 15.07 10.57 -0.74
CA LEU A 158 16.09 11.39 -0.10
C LEU A 158 17.52 10.88 -0.40
N PRO A 159 18.48 11.74 -0.75
CA PRO A 159 19.85 11.37 -1.11
C PRO A 159 20.76 11.17 0.12
N PHE A 160 20.22 10.59 1.19
CA PHE A 160 20.97 10.32 2.42
C PHE A 160 21.03 8.84 2.73
N GLU A 161 22.06 8.45 3.46
CA GLU A 161 22.22 7.09 3.96
C GLU A 161 21.18 6.76 5.04
N ASP A 162 20.87 5.46 5.17
CA ASP A 162 20.04 4.95 6.25
C ASP A 162 20.66 5.30 7.61
N ASN A 163 19.82 5.53 8.63
CA ASN A 163 20.29 5.76 10.01
C ASN A 163 21.25 6.96 10.18
N THR A 164 21.04 8.04 9.45
CA THR A 164 21.90 9.23 9.50
C THR A 164 21.46 10.25 10.54
N PHE A 165 20.15 10.49 10.67
CA PHE A 165 19.59 11.60 11.43
C PHE A 165 18.96 11.17 12.76
N ASP A 166 19.00 12.06 13.74
CA ASP A 166 18.37 11.86 15.06
C ASP A 166 16.94 12.42 15.07
N LEU A 167 16.68 13.45 14.26
CA LEU A 167 15.40 14.14 14.19
C LEU A 167 15.03 14.43 12.73
N TYR A 168 13.80 14.10 12.35
CA TYR A 168 13.20 14.43 11.07
C TYR A 168 12.03 15.38 11.33
N THR A 169 12.01 16.54 10.68
CA THR A 169 10.90 17.47 10.70
C THR A 169 10.34 17.70 9.31
N ILE A 170 9.01 17.86 9.24
CA ILE A 170 8.33 18.39 8.06
C ILE A 170 7.15 19.22 8.52
N ALA A 171 7.15 20.50 8.16
CA ALA A 171 6.14 21.46 8.60
C ALA A 171 5.43 22.08 7.39
N PHE A 172 4.11 21.91 7.32
CA PHE A 172 3.25 22.43 6.26
C PHE A 172 3.69 22.07 4.83
N GLY A 173 4.42 20.96 4.66
CA GLY A 173 4.92 20.49 3.37
C GLY A 173 4.30 19.17 2.92
N ILE A 174 4.07 18.24 3.85
CA ILE A 174 3.79 16.84 3.53
C ILE A 174 2.47 16.64 2.77
N ARG A 175 1.47 17.53 2.97
CA ARG A 175 0.21 17.47 2.22
C ARG A 175 0.36 17.66 0.71
N ASN A 176 1.45 18.29 0.29
CA ASN A 176 1.70 18.60 -1.12
C ASN A 176 2.50 17.49 -1.83
N CYS A 177 3.01 16.50 -1.09
CA CYS A 177 3.67 15.34 -1.67
C CYS A 177 2.69 14.48 -2.48
N THR A 178 3.19 13.81 -3.50
CA THR A 178 2.38 12.94 -4.35
C THR A 178 2.01 11.67 -3.58
N HIS A 179 3.00 11.07 -2.93
CA HIS A 179 2.89 9.83 -2.16
C HIS A 179 3.35 10.05 -0.71
N VAL A 180 2.40 10.40 0.18
CA VAL A 180 2.68 10.62 1.61
C VAL A 180 3.30 9.40 2.28
N ASP A 181 2.90 8.18 1.88
CA ASP A 181 3.47 6.93 2.39
C ASP A 181 4.96 6.77 2.04
N LYS A 182 5.39 7.21 0.84
CA LYS A 182 6.81 7.20 0.44
C LYS A 182 7.62 8.17 1.29
N VAL A 183 7.09 9.36 1.58
CA VAL A 183 7.73 10.34 2.47
C VAL A 183 7.92 9.76 3.88
N LEU A 184 6.88 9.13 4.43
CA LEU A 184 6.96 8.49 5.75
C LEU A 184 7.98 7.34 5.77
N ARG A 185 8.07 6.57 4.68
CA ARG A 185 9.08 5.52 4.52
C ARG A 185 10.50 6.05 4.48
N GLU A 186 10.73 7.11 3.69
CA GLU A 186 12.04 7.76 3.62
C GLU A 186 12.42 8.36 4.97
N ALA A 187 11.48 8.98 5.69
CA ALA A 187 11.71 9.45 7.05
C ALA A 187 12.15 8.31 7.99
N TYR A 188 11.48 7.15 7.93
CA TYR A 188 11.86 5.98 8.72
C TYR A 188 13.24 5.44 8.35
N ARG A 189 13.56 5.42 7.05
CA ARG A 189 14.85 4.94 6.53
C ARG A 189 16.01 5.80 7.02
N VAL A 190 15.93 7.12 6.87
CA VAL A 190 17.04 8.04 7.19
C VAL A 190 17.23 8.30 8.68
N LEU A 191 16.22 8.04 9.51
CA LEU A 191 16.32 8.17 10.97
C LEU A 191 17.10 7.02 11.60
N LYS A 192 17.93 7.32 12.60
CA LYS A 192 18.58 6.33 13.47
C LYS A 192 17.56 5.55 14.30
N SER A 193 18.01 4.46 14.92
CA SER A 193 17.26 3.86 16.03
C SER A 193 17.10 4.88 17.16
N ASN A 194 15.91 4.94 17.74
CA ASN A 194 15.37 5.97 18.64
C ASN A 194 15.27 7.38 18.04
N GLY A 195 15.49 7.53 16.73
CA GLY A 195 15.30 8.79 16.01
C GLY A 195 13.82 9.20 16.02
N LYS A 196 13.56 10.50 16.04
CA LYS A 196 12.21 11.06 16.13
C LYS A 196 11.75 11.63 14.80
N ILE A 197 10.50 11.34 14.43
CA ILE A 197 9.79 12.10 13.39
C ILE A 197 8.84 13.09 14.07
N ALA A 198 8.84 14.33 13.58
CA ALA A 198 7.89 15.34 13.99
C ALA A 198 7.24 16.01 12.76
N VAL A 199 5.91 16.05 12.76
CA VAL A 199 5.11 16.58 11.65
C VAL A 199 4.19 17.68 12.19
N LEU A 200 4.21 18.84 11.53
CA LEU A 200 3.26 19.92 11.75
C LEU A 200 2.45 20.12 10.47
N GLU A 201 1.15 19.84 10.50
CA GLU A 201 0.32 19.95 9.29
C GLU A 201 -1.11 20.38 9.61
N PHE A 202 -1.75 21.07 8.67
CA PHE A 202 -3.19 21.32 8.75
C PHE A 202 -3.97 20.01 8.70
N SER A 203 -5.00 19.90 9.53
CA SER A 203 -5.85 18.71 9.58
C SER A 203 -7.33 19.08 9.63
N GLN A 204 -8.18 18.06 9.73
CA GLN A 204 -9.62 18.25 9.74
C GLN A 204 -10.09 18.82 11.09
N ILE A 205 -11.05 19.73 11.01
CA ILE A 205 -11.68 20.33 12.18
C ILE A 205 -12.76 19.39 12.71
N ALA A 206 -12.96 19.39 14.03
CA ALA A 206 -14.08 18.73 14.67
C ALA A 206 -15.42 19.06 13.94
N LYS A 207 -16.19 18.01 13.64
CA LYS A 207 -17.43 18.05 12.84
C LYS A 207 -18.39 19.23 13.14
N PRO A 208 -18.61 19.67 14.40
CA PRO A 208 -19.55 20.76 14.68
C PRO A 208 -19.15 22.12 14.07
N LEU A 209 -17.86 22.35 13.85
CA LEU A 209 -17.35 23.63 13.34
C LEU A 209 -16.96 23.59 11.86
N SER A 210 -16.97 22.40 11.25
CA SER A 210 -16.64 22.24 9.83
C SER A 210 -17.41 23.23 8.96
N PRO A 211 -18.75 23.39 9.06
CA PRO A 211 -19.49 24.23 8.10
C PRO A 211 -19.02 25.69 8.06
N LEU A 212 -18.73 26.28 9.23
CA LEU A 212 -18.29 27.68 9.32
C LEU A 212 -16.88 27.86 8.77
N TYR A 213 -15.99 26.93 9.08
CA TYR A 213 -14.64 26.94 8.52
C TYR A 213 -14.63 26.61 7.03
N ASP A 214 -15.50 25.71 6.56
CA ASP A 214 -15.68 25.40 5.14
C ASP A 214 -16.10 26.66 4.39
N PHE A 215 -17.10 27.39 4.91
CA PHE A 215 -17.51 28.67 4.34
C PHE A 215 -16.37 29.69 4.29
N TYR A 216 -15.65 29.89 5.39
CA TYR A 216 -14.53 30.83 5.45
C TYR A 216 -13.38 30.41 4.52
N SER A 217 -12.97 29.14 4.59
CA SER A 217 -11.85 28.63 3.81
C SER A 217 -12.13 28.61 2.31
N PHE A 218 -13.31 28.16 1.85
CA PHE A 218 -13.59 28.11 0.42
C PHE A 218 -13.94 29.46 -0.21
N ASN A 219 -14.53 30.39 0.54
CA ASN A 219 -15.01 31.65 -0.03
C ASN A 219 -14.11 32.85 0.30
N PHE A 220 -13.57 32.93 1.52
CA PHE A 220 -12.80 34.09 1.95
C PHE A 220 -11.30 33.94 1.67
N ILE A 221 -10.68 32.78 1.94
CA ILE A 221 -9.22 32.63 1.82
C ILE A 221 -8.73 32.83 0.36
N PRO A 222 -9.33 32.22 -0.68
CA PRO A 222 -8.92 32.44 -2.06
C PRO A 222 -9.11 33.89 -2.51
N LEU A 223 -10.21 34.53 -2.11
CA LEU A 223 -10.49 35.93 -2.42
C LEU A 223 -9.49 36.87 -1.75
N LEU A 224 -9.12 36.60 -0.49
CA LEU A 224 -8.12 37.37 0.23
C LEU A 224 -6.73 37.20 -0.41
N GLY A 225 -6.41 36.00 -0.88
CA GLY A 225 -5.19 35.72 -1.65
C GLY A 225 -5.12 36.52 -2.96
N GLU A 226 -6.24 36.66 -3.66
CA GLU A 226 -6.33 37.52 -4.85
C GLU A 226 -6.08 38.99 -4.51
N ILE A 227 -6.67 39.49 -3.43
CA ILE A 227 -6.54 40.90 -3.03
C ILE A 227 -5.11 41.22 -2.55
N ILE A 228 -4.51 40.35 -1.74
CA ILE A 228 -3.23 40.62 -1.08
C ILE A 228 -2.04 40.24 -1.97
N ALA A 229 -2.14 39.10 -2.66
CA ALA A 229 -1.01 38.50 -3.36
C ALA A 229 -1.21 38.41 -4.88
N SER A 230 -2.40 38.78 -5.40
CA SER A 230 -2.81 38.59 -6.81
C SER A 230 -2.67 37.14 -7.25
N ASP A 231 -3.04 36.19 -6.37
CA ASP A 231 -2.90 34.77 -6.64
C ASP A 231 -4.06 33.92 -6.05
N TYR A 232 -5.27 34.11 -6.58
CA TYR A 232 -6.43 33.30 -6.21
C TYR A 232 -6.18 31.78 -6.27
N ASN A 233 -5.50 31.31 -7.33
CA ASN A 233 -5.36 29.89 -7.63
C ASN A 233 -4.47 29.17 -6.61
N SER A 234 -3.36 29.78 -6.18
CA SER A 234 -2.50 29.19 -5.15
C SER A 234 -3.23 29.05 -3.81
N TYR A 235 -4.02 30.05 -3.41
CA TYR A 235 -4.81 29.99 -2.17
C TYR A 235 -5.98 29.01 -2.26
N LYS A 236 -6.60 28.88 -3.44
CA LYS A 236 -7.60 27.84 -3.68
C LYS A 236 -7.00 26.44 -3.56
N TYR A 237 -5.88 26.17 -4.24
CA TYR A 237 -5.19 24.88 -4.14
C TYR A 237 -4.85 24.53 -2.68
N LEU A 238 -4.43 25.52 -1.91
CA LEU A 238 -4.07 25.36 -0.51
C LEU A 238 -5.25 24.93 0.37
N VAL A 239 -6.42 25.53 0.17
CA VAL A 239 -7.65 25.10 0.86
C VAL A 239 -8.04 23.69 0.45
N GLU A 240 -7.98 23.38 -0.85
CA GLU A 240 -8.35 22.06 -1.37
C GLU A 240 -7.38 20.96 -0.90
N SER A 241 -6.07 21.24 -0.81
CA SER A 241 -5.08 20.27 -0.35
C SER A 241 -5.24 19.92 1.13
N ILE A 242 -5.62 20.89 1.98
CA ILE A 242 -5.99 20.64 3.38
C ILE A 242 -7.14 19.64 3.48
N ARG A 243 -8.12 19.69 2.57
CA ARG A 243 -9.30 18.80 2.58
C ARG A 243 -9.01 17.39 2.11
N LYS A 244 -8.03 17.24 1.23
CA LYS A 244 -7.58 15.93 0.75
C LYS A 244 -6.62 15.25 1.73
N PHE A 245 -5.99 16.02 2.61
CA PHE A 245 -5.09 15.45 3.60
C PHE A 245 -5.84 14.55 4.60
N PRO A 246 -5.27 13.40 5.00
CA PRO A 246 -5.90 12.50 5.96
C PRO A 246 -6.23 13.20 7.28
N ASP A 247 -7.30 12.76 7.93
CA ASP A 247 -7.59 13.16 9.31
C ASP A 247 -6.50 12.65 10.28
N GLN A 248 -6.55 13.14 11.51
CA GLN A 248 -5.51 12.92 12.50
C GLN A 248 -5.26 11.43 12.80
N GLU A 249 -6.34 10.67 12.99
CA GLU A 249 -6.26 9.24 13.30
C GLU A 249 -5.76 8.43 12.11
N THR A 250 -6.21 8.78 10.91
CA THR A 250 -5.77 8.13 9.67
C THR A 250 -4.29 8.40 9.43
N PHE A 251 -3.84 9.64 9.60
CA PHE A 251 -2.43 9.98 9.43
C PHE A 251 -1.54 9.36 10.51
N ALA A 252 -1.98 9.34 11.78
CA ALA A 252 -1.26 8.65 12.84
C ALA A 252 -1.13 7.14 12.55
N ARG A 253 -2.16 6.53 11.96
CA ARG A 253 -2.09 5.14 11.50
C ARG A 253 -1.09 4.95 10.37
N MET A 254 -1.07 5.85 9.37
CA MET A 254 -0.07 5.81 8.30
C MET A 254 1.37 5.88 8.86
N ILE A 255 1.63 6.72 9.86
CA ILE A 255 2.93 6.78 10.54
C ILE A 255 3.25 5.45 11.23
N LYS A 256 2.29 4.89 12.00
CA LYS A 256 2.47 3.57 12.64
C LYS A 256 2.72 2.47 11.60
N ASP A 257 2.13 2.58 10.41
CA ASP A 257 2.21 1.58 9.35
C ASP A 257 3.58 1.49 8.69
N GLU A 258 4.38 2.56 8.72
CA GLU A 258 5.78 2.51 8.29
C GLU A 258 6.76 2.02 9.38
N GLY A 259 6.28 1.75 10.60
CA GLY A 259 7.06 1.12 11.67
C GLY A 259 7.48 2.02 12.84
N PHE A 260 6.98 3.26 12.89
CA PHE A 260 7.18 4.13 14.05
C PHE A 260 6.39 3.66 15.28
N GLU A 261 7.03 3.70 16.44
CA GLU A 261 6.41 3.46 17.75
C GLU A 261 6.03 4.79 18.44
N ASP A 262 5.20 4.73 19.49
CA ASP A 262 4.81 5.88 20.31
C ASP A 262 4.17 7.05 19.55
N VAL A 263 3.49 6.75 18.44
CA VAL A 263 2.84 7.76 17.60
C VAL A 263 1.67 8.41 18.34
N THR A 264 1.88 9.66 18.74
CA THR A 264 0.89 10.56 19.36
C THR A 264 0.70 11.81 18.51
N TYR A 265 -0.51 12.37 18.53
CA TYR A 265 -0.78 13.67 17.92
C TYR A 265 -1.49 14.63 18.90
N GLU A 266 -1.34 15.92 18.65
CA GLU A 266 -1.95 17.01 19.41
C GLU A 266 -2.64 17.97 18.44
N ASN A 267 -3.90 18.31 18.70
CA ASN A 267 -4.65 19.28 17.92
C ASN A 267 -4.38 20.68 18.47
N LEU A 268 -3.90 21.59 17.62
CA LEU A 268 -3.62 22.98 17.94
C LEU A 268 -4.76 23.89 17.47
N ASN A 269 -5.11 24.87 18.31
CA ASN A 269 -6.17 25.85 18.06
C ASN A 269 -5.67 27.30 18.21
N LEU A 270 -6.55 28.25 17.88
CA LEU A 270 -6.33 29.69 18.00
C LEU A 270 -6.16 30.20 19.46
N VAL A 271 -6.58 29.45 20.47
CA VAL A 271 -6.86 29.99 21.82
C VAL A 271 -5.93 29.44 22.92
N GLU A 272 -5.38 28.23 22.77
CA GLU A 272 -4.70 27.51 23.86
C GLU A 272 -3.28 28.00 24.18
N LEU A 273 -2.65 28.80 23.32
CA LEU A 273 -1.27 29.24 23.56
C LEU A 273 -1.12 30.29 24.67
N LYS A 274 -2.22 30.82 25.25
CA LYS A 274 -2.15 31.81 26.36
C LYS A 274 -2.87 31.44 27.65
N ARG A 275 -3.74 30.42 27.73
CA ARG A 275 -4.46 30.10 28.99
C ARG A 275 -4.76 28.60 29.16
N ARG A 276 -4.13 27.99 30.18
CA ARG A 276 -4.62 26.75 30.83
C ARG A 276 -6.01 27.06 31.43
N ASN A 277 -7.03 26.25 31.14
CA ASN A 277 -8.43 26.28 31.64
C ASN A 277 -9.50 26.98 30.77
N LYS A 278 -9.96 26.33 29.70
CA LYS A 278 -11.39 25.96 29.44
C LYS A 278 -11.56 25.36 28.05
N LYS A 279 -12.18 24.18 27.97
CA LYS A 279 -12.51 23.44 26.73
C LYS A 279 -13.50 24.22 25.85
N ARG A 280 -13.03 24.73 24.72
CA ARG A 280 -13.84 24.98 23.50
C ARG A 280 -12.99 24.63 22.29
N ASN A 281 -13.31 23.53 21.64
CA ASN A 281 -12.52 22.91 20.57
C ASN A 281 -12.67 23.71 19.27
N PHE A 282 -11.62 24.42 18.83
CA PHE A 282 -11.49 25.04 17.51
C PHE A 282 -10.21 24.49 16.84
N GLU A 283 -10.23 23.24 16.37
CA GLU A 283 -9.01 22.45 16.09
C GLU A 283 -8.66 22.45 14.59
N ASN A 284 -7.51 23.00 14.16
CA ASN A 284 -7.18 23.09 12.71
C ASN A 284 -5.80 22.52 12.31
N VAL A 285 -4.92 22.25 13.28
CA VAL A 285 -3.54 21.84 13.02
C VAL A 285 -3.18 20.64 13.88
N MET A 286 -2.57 19.63 13.29
CA MET A 286 -2.08 18.44 13.98
C MET A 286 -0.57 18.52 14.15
N LEU A 287 -0.14 18.25 15.37
CA LEU A 287 1.26 18.12 15.77
C LEU A 287 1.52 16.68 16.18
N CYS A 288 2.28 15.92 15.38
CA CYS A 288 2.78 14.61 15.77
C CYS A 288 4.22 14.77 16.26
N SER A 289 4.50 14.58 17.56
CA SER A 289 5.77 15.04 18.15
C SER A 289 6.58 14.01 18.95
N ASN A 290 6.22 12.72 18.97
CA ASN A 290 6.95 11.72 19.76
C ASN A 290 6.97 10.31 19.13
N SER A 291 7.03 10.25 17.81
CA SER A 291 7.12 8.97 17.11
C SER A 291 8.59 8.54 17.02
N THR A 292 8.98 7.45 17.68
CA THR A 292 10.36 6.96 17.69
C THR A 292 10.55 5.76 16.76
N VAL A 293 11.68 5.74 16.06
CA VAL A 293 12.11 4.57 15.29
C VAL A 293 12.66 3.52 16.25
N LYS A 294 12.07 2.33 16.32
CA LYS A 294 12.73 1.20 16.99
C LYS A 294 13.25 0.24 15.93
N LYS A 295 14.44 0.54 15.40
CA LYS A 295 15.15 -0.39 14.52
C LYS A 295 15.69 -1.51 15.38
N ARG A 296 14.84 -2.51 15.65
CA ARG A 296 15.31 -3.83 16.04
C ARG A 296 16.26 -4.25 14.92
N TRP A 297 17.54 -4.42 15.25
CA TRP A 297 18.49 -5.11 14.38
C TRP A 297 17.92 -6.49 14.13
N ILE A 298 17.15 -6.64 13.05
CA ILE A 298 16.91 -7.93 12.41
C ILE A 298 18.20 -8.19 11.63
N SER A 299 19.23 -8.55 12.39
CA SER A 299 20.32 -9.37 11.89
C SER A 299 19.67 -10.54 11.16
N THR A 300 19.99 -10.69 9.87
CA THR A 300 20.04 -11.95 9.13
C THR A 300 19.01 -13.01 9.55
N SER A 301 18.06 -13.31 8.65
CA SER A 301 17.08 -14.39 8.75
C SER A 301 15.83 -14.10 9.61
N LEU A 302 14.77 -13.72 8.91
CA LEU A 302 13.38 -14.03 9.27
C LEU A 302 13.07 -15.54 9.16
N SER A 303 14.09 -16.42 9.10
CA SER A 303 13.97 -17.88 9.12
C SER A 303 14.34 -18.54 10.47
N SER A 304 14.53 -17.78 11.56
CA SER A 304 14.97 -18.39 12.85
C SER A 304 14.22 -17.97 14.12
N MET A 305 13.15 -17.16 14.04
CA MET A 305 12.39 -16.73 15.23
C MET A 305 11.23 -17.65 15.66
N VAL A 306 11.20 -18.91 15.23
CA VAL A 306 10.22 -19.88 15.72
C VAL A 306 10.93 -21.10 16.32
N ARG A 307 10.96 -21.16 17.66
CA ARG A 307 11.25 -22.42 18.36
C ARG A 307 9.97 -23.25 18.41
N PHE A 308 9.96 -24.34 17.67
CA PHE A 308 8.96 -25.39 17.79
C PHE A 308 9.40 -26.37 18.86
N GLY A 309 8.60 -26.52 19.92
CA GLY A 309 8.81 -27.56 20.91
C GLY A 309 8.57 -28.94 20.28
N SER A 310 9.64 -29.67 19.99
CA SER A 310 9.55 -31.13 19.80
C SER A 310 9.17 -31.77 21.15
N GLY A 311 8.34 -32.81 21.12
CA GLY A 311 7.74 -33.43 22.30
C GLY A 311 8.71 -33.62 23.47
N GLY A 312 8.27 -33.19 24.66
CA GLY A 312 8.97 -33.38 25.94
C GLY A 312 8.80 -32.16 26.85
N LYS A 313 7.96 -32.30 27.89
CA LYS A 313 7.71 -31.42 29.07
C LYS A 313 7.80 -29.88 28.87
N LEU A 314 6.71 -29.17 29.21
CA LEU A 314 6.69 -27.70 29.31
C LEU A 314 7.88 -27.19 30.16
N PRO A 315 8.66 -26.21 29.68
CA PRO A 315 9.66 -25.56 30.54
C PRO A 315 8.95 -24.66 31.56
N PRO A 316 9.54 -24.46 32.75
CA PRO A 316 8.95 -23.62 33.79
C PRO A 316 8.92 -22.15 33.32
N SER A 317 8.00 -21.38 33.88
CA SER A 317 7.77 -19.96 33.57
C SER A 317 9.07 -19.16 33.65
N VAL A 318 9.67 -18.85 32.51
CA VAL A 318 10.80 -17.91 32.43
C VAL A 318 10.24 -16.54 32.07
N THR A 319 10.25 -15.66 33.05
CA THR A 319 10.35 -14.21 32.86
C THR A 319 11.69 -13.91 32.20
N SER A 320 11.73 -13.55 30.91
CA SER A 320 12.97 -13.06 30.26
C SER A 320 12.70 -12.09 29.10
N ASP A 321 12.95 -10.81 29.38
CA ASP A 321 13.72 -9.77 28.64
C ASP A 321 14.04 -9.83 27.13
N ASN A 322 13.46 -10.72 26.32
CA ASN A 322 13.69 -10.73 24.85
C ASN A 322 12.43 -10.57 23.98
N GLY A 323 11.27 -10.30 24.57
CA GLY A 323 10.05 -9.94 23.82
C GLY A 323 9.57 -10.96 22.78
N LEU A 324 10.02 -12.22 22.86
CA LEU A 324 9.59 -13.32 22.00
C LEU A 324 8.38 -14.01 22.63
N LYS A 325 7.26 -14.07 21.90
CA LYS A 325 6.00 -14.65 22.38
C LYS A 325 5.81 -16.04 21.77
N LEU A 326 5.64 -17.05 22.61
CA LEU A 326 5.37 -18.42 22.15
C LEU A 326 3.93 -18.49 21.59
N LEU A 327 3.77 -18.67 20.28
CA LEU A 327 2.47 -18.66 19.61
C LEU A 327 1.72 -20.00 19.74
N GLY A 328 2.44 -21.11 19.57
CA GLY A 328 1.80 -22.41 19.41
C GLY A 328 2.78 -23.54 19.13
N LYS A 329 2.24 -24.75 18.95
CA LYS A 329 2.96 -25.97 18.59
C LYS A 329 2.70 -26.30 17.12
N LEU A 330 3.76 -26.46 16.33
CA LEU A 330 3.64 -26.88 14.94
C LEU A 330 3.04 -28.27 14.83
N MET A 331 2.29 -28.47 13.76
CA MET A 331 1.78 -29.76 13.34
C MET A 331 2.55 -30.21 12.11
N GLY A 332 2.60 -31.53 11.89
CA GLY A 332 3.07 -32.05 10.61
C GLY A 332 2.12 -31.63 9.50
N SER A 333 2.65 -31.21 8.36
CA SER A 333 1.83 -30.95 7.17
C SER A 333 1.09 -32.23 6.75
N LEU A 334 -0.18 -32.10 6.42
CA LEU A 334 -0.97 -33.20 5.87
C LEU A 334 -0.38 -33.63 4.52
N LYS A 335 -0.14 -34.93 4.35
CA LYS A 335 0.26 -35.50 3.05
C LYS A 335 -0.96 -35.84 2.18
N SER A 336 -2.08 -36.14 2.81
CA SER A 336 -3.37 -36.43 2.18
C SER A 336 -4.52 -35.81 2.98
N GLY A 337 -5.61 -35.51 2.29
CA GLY A 337 -6.78 -34.85 2.87
C GLY A 337 -6.70 -33.33 2.85
N THR A 338 -7.69 -32.68 3.48
CA THR A 338 -7.81 -31.23 3.52
C THR A 338 -7.73 -30.72 4.96
N TYR A 339 -7.16 -29.53 5.14
CA TYR A 339 -7.27 -28.84 6.42
C TYR A 339 -8.70 -28.35 6.65
N LYS A 340 -9.12 -28.36 7.92
CA LYS A 340 -10.44 -27.92 8.35
C LYS A 340 -10.48 -26.39 8.52
N SER A 341 -11.67 -25.81 8.40
CA SER A 341 -11.92 -24.41 8.77
C SER A 341 -11.54 -24.16 10.24
N GLY A 342 -10.88 -23.03 10.48
CA GLY A 342 -10.33 -22.66 11.80
C GLY A 342 -8.90 -23.13 12.03
N GLN A 343 -8.33 -23.98 11.15
CA GLN A 343 -6.92 -24.37 11.24
C GLN A 343 -6.01 -23.14 11.12
N LEU A 344 -5.16 -22.93 12.13
CA LEU A 344 -4.13 -21.90 12.10
C LEU A 344 -2.90 -22.40 11.35
N PHE A 345 -2.23 -21.49 10.65
CA PHE A 345 -1.03 -21.81 9.89
C PHE A 345 -0.08 -20.61 9.75
N ILE A 346 1.15 -20.91 9.35
CA ILE A 346 2.12 -19.94 8.84
C ILE A 346 2.28 -20.21 7.34
N HIS A 347 2.18 -19.17 6.52
CA HIS A 347 2.42 -19.29 5.09
C HIS A 347 3.92 -19.55 4.85
N LYS A 348 4.26 -20.66 4.20
CA LYS A 348 5.63 -21.13 4.02
C LYS A 348 6.54 -20.12 3.31
N ILE A 349 5.99 -19.43 2.30
CA ILE A 349 6.74 -18.47 1.47
C ILE A 349 6.68 -17.04 2.07
N PHE A 350 5.48 -16.49 2.27
CA PHE A 350 5.31 -15.11 2.77
C PHE A 350 5.51 -14.94 4.29
N GLY A 351 5.54 -16.03 5.07
CA GLY A 351 5.80 -16.00 6.51
C GLY A 351 4.66 -15.45 7.39
N TYR A 352 3.53 -15.04 6.82
CA TYR A 352 2.42 -14.51 7.61
C TYR A 352 1.67 -15.60 8.39
N ARG A 353 1.07 -15.22 9.52
CA ARG A 353 0.12 -16.05 10.27
C ARG A 353 -1.27 -15.93 9.63
N GLY A 354 -1.97 -17.06 9.51
CA GLY A 354 -3.33 -17.08 8.98
C GLY A 354 -4.21 -18.13 9.62
N VAL A 355 -5.50 -18.04 9.32
CA VAL A 355 -6.51 -19.05 9.63
C VAL A 355 -7.24 -19.45 8.36
N ILE A 356 -7.51 -20.75 8.22
CA ILE A 356 -8.28 -21.29 7.10
C ILE A 356 -9.76 -20.99 7.31
N PHE A 357 -10.39 -20.39 6.31
CA PHE A 357 -11.83 -20.15 6.29
C PHE A 357 -12.57 -21.25 5.55
N ARG A 358 -12.16 -21.55 4.33
CA ARG A 358 -12.83 -22.53 3.45
C ARG A 358 -11.82 -23.25 2.58
N ASN A 359 -12.13 -24.49 2.21
CA ASN A 359 -11.33 -25.30 1.31
C ASN A 359 -12.04 -25.47 -0.04
N PHE A 360 -11.26 -25.67 -1.09
CA PHE A 360 -11.76 -25.86 -2.46
C PHE A 360 -10.89 -26.86 -3.21
N ASP A 361 -11.52 -27.65 -4.06
CA ASP A 361 -10.83 -28.47 -5.05
C ASP A 361 -10.58 -27.64 -6.31
N THR A 362 -9.31 -27.32 -6.56
CA THR A 362 -8.92 -26.35 -7.59
C THR A 362 -8.24 -27.04 -8.76
N LYS A 363 -8.68 -26.70 -9.98
CA LYS A 363 -8.07 -27.18 -11.22
C LYS A 363 -6.75 -26.44 -11.48
N LEU A 364 -5.63 -27.15 -11.35
CA LEU A 364 -4.29 -26.67 -11.63
C LEU A 364 -3.82 -27.16 -13.01
N TYR A 365 -3.59 -26.22 -13.92
CA TYR A 365 -3.01 -26.41 -15.24
C TYR A 365 -1.52 -26.13 -15.17
N GLY A 366 -0.69 -27.05 -15.65
CA GLY A 366 0.78 -26.97 -15.54
C GLY A 366 1.49 -26.92 -16.88
N ALA A 367 2.58 -26.14 -16.95
CA ALA A 367 3.56 -26.20 -18.02
C ALA A 367 4.75 -27.11 -17.62
N SER A 368 4.51 -28.41 -17.44
CA SER A 368 5.58 -29.41 -17.49
C SER A 368 5.55 -30.06 -18.87
N GLY A 369 5.97 -29.32 -19.90
CA GLY A 369 6.17 -29.83 -21.27
C GLY A 369 4.93 -30.39 -21.99
N SER A 370 3.76 -30.40 -21.37
CA SER A 370 2.51 -30.80 -21.99
C SER A 370 1.85 -29.56 -22.58
N THR A 371 1.89 -29.45 -23.90
CA THR A 371 1.18 -28.43 -24.69
C THR A 371 -0.35 -28.62 -24.68
N ASP A 372 -0.86 -29.57 -23.89
CA ASP A 372 -2.26 -29.97 -23.91
C ASP A 372 -3.03 -29.27 -22.80
N ALA A 373 -3.63 -28.12 -23.14
CA ALA A 373 -4.43 -27.28 -22.24
C ALA A 373 -5.67 -27.99 -21.63
N THR A 374 -5.90 -29.26 -21.97
CA THR A 374 -7.00 -30.10 -21.46
C THR A 374 -6.63 -30.87 -20.18
N LYS A 375 -5.35 -31.12 -19.91
CA LYS A 375 -4.90 -31.89 -18.73
C LYS A 375 -4.67 -30.99 -17.53
N HIS A 376 -5.47 -31.19 -16.48
CA HIS A 376 -5.35 -30.50 -15.20
C HIS A 376 -5.24 -31.50 -14.05
N LYS A 377 -4.56 -31.09 -12.97
CA LYS A 377 -4.57 -31.79 -11.70
C LYS A 377 -5.53 -31.08 -10.75
N VAL A 378 -6.34 -31.83 -10.01
CA VAL A 378 -7.12 -31.25 -8.90
C VAL A 378 -6.22 -31.17 -7.67
N VAL A 379 -6.09 -29.97 -7.11
CA VAL A 379 -5.30 -29.72 -5.90
C VAL A 379 -6.14 -28.94 -4.89
N PRO A 380 -6.05 -29.28 -3.60
CA PRO A 380 -6.75 -28.53 -2.58
C PRO A 380 -6.14 -27.14 -2.41
N SER A 381 -7.01 -26.13 -2.35
CA SER A 381 -6.68 -24.75 -2.03
C SER A 381 -7.58 -24.23 -0.91
N TYR A 382 -7.20 -23.10 -0.31
CA TYR A 382 -7.82 -22.59 0.90
C TYR A 382 -8.01 -21.09 0.82
N GLN A 383 -9.23 -20.63 1.07
CA GLN A 383 -9.45 -19.23 1.43
C GLN A 383 -8.99 -19.02 2.86
N VAL A 384 -8.24 -17.95 3.10
CA VAL A 384 -7.65 -17.69 4.41
C VAL A 384 -7.85 -16.24 4.83
N PHE A 385 -7.84 -16.00 6.14
CA PHE A 385 -7.68 -14.66 6.71
C PHE A 385 -6.29 -14.51 7.31
N ILE A 386 -5.65 -13.39 7.01
CA ILE A 386 -4.28 -13.07 7.41
C ILE A 386 -4.30 -12.21 8.67
N HIS A 387 -3.45 -12.55 9.63
CA HIS A 387 -3.26 -11.77 10.84
C HIS A 387 -2.84 -10.32 10.54
N ARG A 388 -3.57 -9.35 11.10
CA ARG A 388 -3.44 -7.91 10.79
C ARG A 388 -2.04 -7.35 11.01
N GLU A 389 -1.33 -7.75 12.07
CA GLU A 389 0.03 -7.25 12.32
C GLU A 389 1.02 -7.67 11.23
N ASP A 390 0.78 -8.79 10.55
CA ASP A 390 1.69 -9.31 9.54
C ASP A 390 1.49 -8.60 8.19
N TRP A 391 0.42 -7.81 8.02
CA TRP A 391 0.10 -7.09 6.79
C TRP A 391 1.23 -6.16 6.33
N LYS A 392 1.99 -5.61 7.28
CA LYS A 392 3.11 -4.67 6.99
C LYS A 392 4.31 -5.38 6.38
N SER A 393 4.54 -6.64 6.75
CA SER A 393 5.61 -7.48 6.21
C SER A 393 5.24 -8.16 4.89
N MET A 394 3.95 -8.13 4.51
CA MET A 394 3.50 -8.80 3.30
C MET A 394 3.93 -8.04 2.04
N ARG A 395 4.42 -8.80 1.05
CA ARG A 395 4.71 -8.29 -0.30
C ARG A 395 3.52 -8.45 -1.24
N MET A 396 2.33 -8.19 -0.72
CA MET A 396 1.08 -8.18 -1.47
C MET A 396 0.12 -7.15 -0.86
N PRO A 397 -0.75 -6.51 -1.67
CA PRO A 397 -1.77 -5.61 -1.17
C PRO A 397 -2.72 -6.30 -0.17
N THR A 398 -3.12 -5.60 0.89
CA THR A 398 -4.14 -6.12 1.83
C THR A 398 -5.53 -6.21 1.19
N THR A 399 -5.78 -5.47 0.10
CA THR A 399 -7.03 -5.41 -0.66
C THR A 399 -7.12 -6.45 -1.78
N LEU A 400 -6.27 -7.48 -1.78
CA LEU A 400 -6.12 -8.44 -2.87
C LEU A 400 -7.41 -9.19 -3.23
N THR A 401 -8.32 -9.38 -2.27
CA THR A 401 -9.61 -10.00 -2.55
C THR A 401 -10.70 -8.96 -2.66
N ALA A 402 -11.19 -8.81 -3.90
CA ALA A 402 -12.34 -8.00 -4.24
C ALA A 402 -13.53 -8.88 -4.65
N TYR A 403 -14.74 -8.35 -4.46
CA TYR A 403 -16.02 -8.95 -4.82
C TYR A 403 -17.01 -7.89 -5.30
N LEU A 404 -18.03 -8.29 -6.07
CA LEU A 404 -19.13 -7.41 -6.44
C LEU A 404 -20.18 -7.42 -5.33
N ASP A 405 -20.57 -6.24 -4.84
CA ASP A 405 -21.57 -6.12 -3.77
C ASP A 405 -22.90 -6.77 -4.18
N GLY A 406 -23.43 -7.61 -3.30
CA GLY A 406 -24.54 -8.53 -3.57
C GLY A 406 -25.93 -7.91 -3.48
N ASN A 407 -26.05 -6.58 -3.45
CA ASN A 407 -27.36 -5.93 -3.48
C ASN A 407 -28.01 -6.13 -4.86
N ASP A 408 -28.80 -7.19 -5.00
CA ASP A 408 -29.43 -7.60 -6.26
C ASP A 408 -30.40 -6.55 -6.82
N ASP A 409 -30.89 -5.63 -5.98
CA ASP A 409 -31.73 -4.51 -6.40
C ASP A 409 -30.97 -3.43 -7.19
N LYS A 410 -29.63 -3.42 -7.15
CA LYS A 410 -28.81 -2.44 -7.86
C LYS A 410 -28.27 -3.05 -9.15
N ARG A 411 -28.65 -2.45 -10.29
CA ARG A 411 -28.10 -2.82 -11.62
C ARG A 411 -26.58 -2.64 -11.68
N GLU A 412 -26.07 -1.62 -11.00
CA GLU A 412 -24.64 -1.33 -10.88
C GLU A 412 -24.12 -1.83 -9.53
N LYS A 413 -23.31 -2.91 -9.56
CA LYS A 413 -22.71 -3.51 -8.37
C LYS A 413 -21.32 -2.91 -8.15
N ALA A 414 -21.10 -2.31 -6.98
CA ALA A 414 -19.80 -1.74 -6.62
C ALA A 414 -18.79 -2.84 -6.28
N LEU A 415 -17.52 -2.61 -6.61
CA LEU A 415 -16.43 -3.47 -6.18
C LEU A 415 -16.13 -3.20 -4.69
N SER A 416 -16.19 -4.23 -3.87
CA SER A 416 -15.89 -4.20 -2.43
C SER A 416 -14.69 -5.10 -2.13
N HIS A 417 -13.98 -4.84 -1.03
CA HIS A 417 -12.75 -5.56 -0.66
C HIS A 417 -12.87 -6.20 0.72
N ILE A 418 -12.31 -7.40 0.86
CA ILE A 418 -12.08 -8.02 2.17
C ILE A 418 -10.59 -7.90 2.46
N LEU A 419 -10.25 -6.97 3.37
CA LEU A 419 -8.88 -6.74 3.77
C LEU A 419 -8.29 -7.99 4.42
N GLY A 420 -7.07 -8.37 4.03
CA GLY A 420 -6.36 -9.51 4.61
C GLY A 420 -6.93 -10.88 4.23
N MET A 421 -7.74 -10.98 3.16
CA MET A 421 -8.17 -12.27 2.62
C MET A 421 -7.33 -12.69 1.41
N ASP A 422 -6.88 -13.94 1.39
CA ASP A 422 -6.01 -14.52 0.35
C ASP A 422 -6.44 -15.96 -0.01
N LEU A 423 -5.86 -16.50 -1.09
CA LEU A 423 -5.96 -17.90 -1.47
C LEU A 423 -4.60 -18.58 -1.36
N VAL A 424 -4.56 -19.69 -0.62
CA VAL A 424 -3.33 -20.44 -0.32
C VAL A 424 -3.43 -21.85 -0.88
N MET A 425 -2.37 -22.32 -1.53
CA MET A 425 -2.28 -23.70 -2.00
C MET A 425 -1.88 -24.62 -0.83
N HIS A 426 -2.32 -25.87 -0.84
CA HIS A 426 -2.04 -26.83 0.24
C HIS A 426 -0.55 -26.93 0.62
N GLY A 427 0.36 -26.89 -0.36
CA GLY A 427 1.80 -27.01 -0.14
C GLY A 427 2.44 -25.80 0.58
N ASP A 428 1.72 -24.68 0.67
CA ASP A 428 2.21 -23.45 1.29
C ASP A 428 1.82 -23.35 2.78
N ILE A 429 1.11 -24.33 3.33
CA ILE A 429 0.56 -24.29 4.69
C ILE A 429 1.49 -25.02 5.67
N ILE A 430 1.98 -24.29 6.67
CA ILE A 430 2.64 -24.84 7.85
C ILE A 430 1.65 -24.78 9.04
N PRO A 431 0.90 -25.85 9.32
CA PRO A 431 -0.16 -25.84 10.33
C PRO A 431 0.42 -25.77 11.76
N TYR A 432 -0.27 -25.07 12.67
CA TYR A 432 0.06 -25.07 14.08
C TYR A 432 -1.18 -25.03 14.98
N THR A 433 -1.02 -25.42 16.23
CA THR A 433 -2.03 -25.32 17.29
C THR A 433 -1.64 -24.25 18.31
N PRO A 434 -2.54 -23.37 18.73
CA PRO A 434 -2.26 -22.35 19.72
C PRO A 434 -2.14 -22.97 21.13
N MET A 435 -1.16 -22.47 21.91
CA MET A 435 -0.90 -22.95 23.27
C MET A 435 -1.71 -22.21 24.36
N SER A 436 -2.33 -21.08 24.02
CA SER A 436 -3.12 -20.27 24.94
C SER A 436 -4.47 -19.90 24.32
N ASN A 437 -5.44 -19.50 25.16
CA ASN A 437 -6.73 -18.99 24.66
C ASN A 437 -6.63 -17.56 24.11
N VAL A 438 -5.45 -16.95 24.15
CA VAL A 438 -5.26 -15.58 23.69
C VAL A 438 -5.47 -15.55 22.18
N LYS A 439 -6.32 -14.63 21.72
CA LYS A 439 -6.70 -14.39 20.32
C LYS A 439 -5.50 -14.53 19.38
N PRO A 440 -5.38 -15.65 18.63
CA PRO A 440 -4.18 -15.95 17.85
C PRO A 440 -4.14 -15.16 16.54
N ILE A 441 -5.31 -14.78 16.03
CA ILE A 441 -5.47 -14.03 14.79
C ILE A 441 -6.25 -12.75 15.07
N GLU A 442 -5.63 -11.63 14.76
CA GLU A 442 -6.27 -10.33 14.76
C GLU A 442 -6.79 -10.04 13.36
N HIS A 443 -8.10 -10.13 13.18
CA HIS A 443 -8.79 -9.88 11.92
C HIS A 443 -10.26 -9.57 12.20
N ASP A 444 -10.88 -8.66 11.44
CA ASP A 444 -12.25 -8.16 11.71
C ASP A 444 -13.31 -9.26 11.67
N LEU A 445 -13.06 -10.28 10.84
CA LEU A 445 -13.96 -11.42 10.66
C LEU A 445 -13.65 -12.59 11.60
N PHE A 446 -12.53 -12.61 12.31
CA PHE A 446 -12.10 -13.80 13.06
C PHE A 446 -13.10 -14.18 14.17
N GLU A 447 -13.39 -13.25 15.08
CA GLU A 447 -14.33 -13.52 16.20
C GLU A 447 -15.78 -13.66 15.73
N ARG A 448 -16.12 -13.07 14.57
CA ARG A 448 -17.45 -13.21 13.99
C ARG A 448 -17.69 -14.60 13.41
N LEU A 449 -16.65 -15.26 12.89
CA LEU A 449 -16.78 -16.52 12.15
C LEU A 449 -16.32 -17.74 12.94
N PHE A 450 -15.42 -17.58 13.91
CA PHE A 450 -14.83 -18.70 14.64
C PHE A 450 -15.13 -18.66 16.14
N SER A 451 -15.28 -19.84 16.72
CA SER A 451 -15.34 -20.08 18.16
C SER A 451 -14.15 -20.95 18.58
N VAL A 452 -13.72 -20.79 19.83
CA VAL A 452 -12.65 -21.60 20.41
C VAL A 452 -13.22 -22.71 21.28
N GLU A 453 -12.74 -23.92 21.08
CA GLU A 453 -13.02 -25.08 21.92
C GLU A 453 -11.71 -25.61 22.50
N LYS A 454 -11.77 -26.10 23.74
CA LYS A 454 -10.61 -26.72 24.39
C LYS A 454 -10.54 -28.17 23.92
N SER A 455 -9.46 -28.56 23.26
CA SER A 455 -9.31 -29.93 22.75
C SER A 455 -9.18 -30.93 23.90
N SER A 456 -10.08 -31.90 23.93
CA SER A 456 -10.13 -32.96 24.95
C SER A 456 -8.85 -33.81 25.01
N ASN A 457 -8.18 -33.99 23.87
CA ASN A 457 -7.09 -34.97 23.72
C ASN A 457 -5.67 -34.39 23.74
N SER A 458 -5.49 -33.07 23.59
CA SER A 458 -4.16 -32.48 23.37
C SER A 458 -3.81 -31.30 24.28
N GLY A 459 -4.74 -30.86 25.14
CA GLY A 459 -4.55 -29.69 26.00
C GLY A 459 -4.43 -28.36 25.23
N GLY A 460 -4.53 -28.38 23.90
CA GLY A 460 -4.52 -27.22 23.02
C GLY A 460 -5.91 -26.65 22.78
N PHE A 461 -5.96 -25.48 22.14
CA PHE A 461 -7.20 -24.84 21.72
C PHE A 461 -7.42 -25.09 20.22
N VAL A 462 -8.64 -25.46 19.85
CA VAL A 462 -9.03 -25.67 18.45
C VAL A 462 -10.08 -24.63 18.11
N TYR A 463 -9.90 -23.99 16.95
CA TYR A 463 -10.87 -23.04 16.43
C TYR A 463 -11.76 -23.76 15.41
N THR A 464 -13.07 -23.56 15.55
CA THR A 464 -14.10 -24.13 14.68
C THR A 464 -15.02 -23.01 14.21
N MET A 465 -15.68 -23.19 13.06
CA MET A 465 -16.69 -22.21 12.64
C MET A 465 -17.85 -22.18 13.63
N ASN A 466 -18.22 -20.99 14.07
CA ASN A 466 -19.40 -20.79 14.88
C ASN A 466 -20.67 -20.85 14.00
N LYS A 467 -21.87 -20.76 14.60
CA LYS A 467 -23.14 -20.82 13.85
C LYS A 467 -23.23 -19.79 12.73
N GLN A 468 -22.76 -18.57 12.96
CA GLN A 468 -22.81 -17.49 11.97
C GLN A 468 -21.82 -17.73 10.84
N GLY A 469 -20.59 -18.16 11.18
CA GLY A 469 -19.58 -18.58 10.22
C GLY A 469 -20.06 -19.74 9.35
N LYS A 470 -20.72 -20.74 9.95
CA LYS A 470 -21.31 -21.86 9.22
C LYS A 470 -22.44 -21.41 8.28
N ALA A 471 -23.33 -20.53 8.73
CA ALA A 471 -24.33 -19.93 7.84
C ALA A 471 -23.71 -19.12 6.69
N SER A 472 -22.62 -18.38 6.93
CA SER A 472 -21.89 -17.68 5.86
C SER A 472 -21.13 -18.64 4.94
N TYR A 473 -20.68 -19.77 5.45
CA TYR A 473 -20.01 -20.82 4.69
C TYR A 473 -20.99 -21.52 3.75
N ASP A 474 -22.14 -21.95 4.29
CA ASP A 474 -23.16 -22.72 3.59
C ASP A 474 -23.94 -21.85 2.58
N ASN A 475 -24.23 -20.59 2.91
CA ASN A 475 -24.99 -19.67 2.06
C ASN A 475 -24.12 -18.81 1.14
N ALA A 476 -22.86 -19.15 0.90
CA ALA A 476 -22.02 -18.42 -0.05
C ALA A 476 -21.96 -19.16 -1.40
N PRO A 477 -22.96 -18.99 -2.31
CA PRO A 477 -22.85 -19.40 -3.72
C PRO A 477 -21.90 -18.47 -4.50
N ASN A 478 -21.02 -17.78 -3.79
CA ASN A 478 -20.33 -16.60 -4.24
C ASN A 478 -19.07 -16.99 -4.99
N THR A 479 -19.18 -16.98 -6.33
CA THR A 479 -18.13 -17.29 -7.31
C THR A 479 -16.82 -16.53 -7.09
N PHE A 480 -16.82 -15.44 -6.32
CA PHE A 480 -15.62 -14.64 -6.03
C PHE A 480 -14.63 -15.31 -5.06
N ILE A 481 -15.10 -16.25 -4.25
CA ILE A 481 -14.28 -16.97 -3.26
C ILE A 481 -13.65 -18.21 -3.92
N HIS A 482 -14.44 -18.95 -4.71
CA HIS A 482 -13.97 -20.16 -5.36
C HIS A 482 -13.04 -19.84 -6.55
N PRO A 483 -11.77 -20.30 -6.56
CA PRO A 483 -10.90 -20.15 -7.71
C PRO A 483 -11.42 -21.00 -8.88
N GLN A 484 -11.68 -20.36 -10.02
CA GLN A 484 -12.14 -21.05 -11.22
C GLN A 484 -11.09 -22.01 -11.78
N CYS A 485 -9.85 -21.52 -11.87
CA CYS A 485 -8.70 -22.26 -12.35
C CYS A 485 -7.41 -21.60 -11.89
N VAL A 486 -6.36 -22.41 -11.84
CA VAL A 486 -4.99 -21.98 -11.55
C VAL A 486 -4.08 -22.44 -12.68
N TYR A 487 -3.25 -21.55 -13.19
CA TYR A 487 -2.18 -21.87 -14.14
C TYR A 487 -0.84 -21.71 -13.46
N GLN A 488 0.07 -22.65 -13.67
CA GLN A 488 1.42 -22.58 -13.12
C GLN A 488 2.46 -22.90 -14.19
N THR A 489 3.47 -22.04 -14.27
CA THR A 489 4.60 -22.19 -15.18
C THR A 489 5.90 -21.93 -14.42
N ILE A 490 6.99 -22.54 -14.88
CA ILE A 490 8.34 -22.28 -14.37
C ILE A 490 9.23 -22.01 -15.58
N GLU A 491 9.81 -20.83 -15.64
CA GLU A 491 10.73 -20.41 -16.69
C GLU A 491 11.85 -19.58 -16.05
N ASN A 492 13.11 -19.84 -16.41
CA ASN A 492 14.28 -19.13 -15.85
C ASN A 492 14.32 -19.08 -14.31
N ASN A 493 14.00 -20.19 -13.65
CA ASN A 493 13.88 -20.30 -12.18
C ASN A 493 12.82 -19.40 -11.54
N ILE A 494 11.94 -18.80 -12.32
CA ILE A 494 10.79 -18.04 -11.82
C ILE A 494 9.55 -18.91 -11.98
N GLN A 495 8.93 -19.25 -10.86
CA GLN A 495 7.62 -19.87 -10.83
C GLN A 495 6.54 -18.79 -10.87
N MET A 496 5.71 -18.81 -11.91
CA MET A 496 4.54 -17.97 -12.02
C MET A 496 3.29 -18.80 -11.71
N THR A 497 2.41 -18.28 -10.87
CA THR A 497 1.11 -18.89 -10.58
C THR A 497 0.01 -17.86 -10.78
N ILE A 498 -0.96 -18.17 -11.63
CA ILE A 498 -2.05 -17.29 -12.01
C ILE A 498 -3.35 -17.93 -11.55
N THR A 499 -4.11 -17.25 -10.70
CA THR A 499 -5.40 -17.71 -10.21
C THR A 499 -6.51 -16.81 -10.72
N ILE A 500 -7.54 -17.41 -11.31
CA ILE A 500 -8.69 -16.68 -11.84
C ILE A 500 -9.90 -16.91 -10.95
N PHE A 501 -10.59 -15.82 -10.63
CA PHE A 501 -11.88 -15.83 -9.95
C PHE A 501 -12.90 -15.11 -10.81
N TYR A 502 -14.09 -15.68 -10.93
CA TYR A 502 -15.20 -15.01 -11.59
C TYR A 502 -16.02 -14.24 -10.54
N LEU A 503 -16.06 -12.92 -10.63
CA LEU A 503 -16.73 -12.09 -9.62
C LEU A 503 -18.23 -11.92 -9.86
N GLY A 504 -18.69 -12.20 -11.08
CA GLY A 504 -20.07 -12.01 -11.50
C GLY A 504 -20.19 -11.01 -12.64
N LYS A 505 -21.34 -10.36 -12.73
CA LYS A 505 -21.65 -9.39 -13.78
C LYS A 505 -22.21 -8.08 -13.23
N THR A 506 -21.91 -6.99 -13.91
CA THR A 506 -22.45 -5.66 -13.70
C THR A 506 -23.28 -5.27 -14.91
N ILE A 507 -24.44 -4.65 -14.67
CA ILE A 507 -25.34 -4.21 -15.73
C ILE A 507 -25.37 -2.69 -15.69
N THR A 508 -24.66 -2.06 -16.62
CA THR A 508 -24.81 -0.62 -16.87
C THR A 508 -25.97 -0.39 -17.85
N SER A 509 -26.49 0.83 -17.95
CA SER A 509 -27.72 1.19 -18.67
C SER A 509 -27.81 0.72 -20.13
N SER A 510 -26.72 0.29 -20.75
CA SER A 510 -26.69 -0.26 -22.11
C SER A 510 -25.72 -1.43 -22.35
N SER A 511 -24.98 -1.91 -21.34
CA SER A 511 -24.03 -3.02 -21.53
C SER A 511 -23.85 -3.89 -20.29
N GLU A 512 -23.89 -5.21 -20.49
CA GLU A 512 -23.51 -6.23 -19.51
C GLU A 512 -21.99 -6.40 -19.54
N ASN A 513 -21.34 -6.28 -18.37
CA ASN A 513 -19.91 -6.52 -18.22
C ASN A 513 -19.69 -7.63 -17.19
N HIS A 514 -18.94 -8.63 -17.57
CA HIS A 514 -18.49 -9.72 -16.72
C HIS A 514 -17.16 -9.34 -16.08
N CYS A 515 -17.03 -9.60 -14.77
CA CYS A 515 -15.87 -9.20 -13.99
C CYS A 515 -15.09 -10.43 -13.53
N TRP A 516 -13.78 -10.44 -13.74
CA TRP A 516 -12.86 -11.44 -13.21
C TRP A 516 -11.79 -10.76 -12.37
N ARG A 517 -11.34 -11.47 -11.34
CA ARG A 517 -10.14 -11.12 -10.58
C ARG A 517 -9.03 -12.10 -10.95
N CYS A 518 -7.92 -11.56 -11.45
CA CYS A 518 -6.73 -12.30 -11.80
C CYS A 518 -5.66 -12.03 -10.76
N VAL A 519 -5.25 -13.05 -10.00
CA VAL A 519 -4.14 -12.97 -9.04
C VAL A 519 -2.90 -13.59 -9.66
N ILE A 520 -1.81 -12.84 -9.71
CA ILE A 520 -0.51 -13.31 -10.21
C ILE A 520 0.46 -13.36 -9.03
N ARG A 521 1.01 -14.54 -8.78
CA ARG A 521 2.08 -14.79 -7.83
C ARG A 521 3.35 -15.14 -8.60
N ILE A 522 4.46 -14.52 -8.21
CA ILE A 522 5.77 -14.75 -8.80
C ILE A 522 6.72 -15.15 -7.69
N HIS A 523 7.39 -16.29 -7.85
CA HIS A 523 8.32 -16.85 -6.89
C HIS A 523 9.66 -17.15 -7.58
N ASN A 524 10.71 -16.48 -7.13
CA ASN A 524 12.08 -16.75 -7.55
C ASN A 524 12.62 -17.97 -6.80
N LEU A 525 12.83 -19.05 -7.53
CA LEU A 525 13.39 -20.30 -7.02
C LEU A 525 14.92 -20.26 -6.94
N ASP A 526 15.56 -19.25 -7.55
CA ASP A 526 17.00 -19.07 -7.49
C ASP A 526 17.38 -18.12 -6.35
N GLU A 527 17.77 -18.71 -5.22
CA GLU A 527 18.20 -17.96 -4.04
C GLU A 527 19.48 -17.14 -4.25
N ARG A 528 20.25 -17.38 -5.32
CA ARG A 528 21.52 -16.69 -5.57
C ARG A 528 21.33 -15.43 -6.39
N ASN A 529 20.37 -15.42 -7.30
CA ASN A 529 20.18 -14.35 -8.26
C ASN A 529 18.97 -13.49 -7.88
N CYS A 530 19.25 -12.23 -7.52
CA CYS A 530 18.21 -11.23 -7.33
C CYS A 530 17.70 -10.75 -8.69
N VAL A 531 16.37 -10.71 -8.87
CA VAL A 531 15.73 -10.20 -10.09
C VAL A 531 14.69 -9.14 -9.76
N LEU A 532 14.53 -8.17 -10.63
CA LEU A 532 13.55 -7.10 -10.56
C LEU A 532 12.43 -7.40 -11.56
N LEU A 533 11.17 -7.41 -11.11
CA LEU A 533 10.04 -7.34 -12.04
C LEU A 533 9.89 -5.88 -12.51
N SER A 534 10.32 -5.59 -13.75
CA SER A 534 10.39 -4.22 -14.28
C SER A 534 9.13 -3.82 -15.04
N GLU A 535 8.50 -4.74 -15.76
CA GLU A 535 7.29 -4.46 -16.53
C GLU A 535 6.34 -5.67 -16.56
N THR A 536 5.04 -5.39 -16.45
CA THR A 536 3.98 -6.37 -16.71
C THR A 536 3.19 -5.89 -17.93
N ARG A 537 3.04 -6.73 -18.95
CA ARG A 537 2.21 -6.46 -20.12
C ARG A 537 1.16 -7.54 -20.25
N LEU A 538 -0.10 -7.19 -20.00
CA LEU A 538 -1.23 -8.08 -20.26
C LEU A 538 -1.85 -7.74 -21.62
N LYS A 539 -2.35 -8.76 -22.31
CA LYS A 539 -3.16 -8.66 -23.52
C LYS A 539 -4.45 -9.42 -23.28
N LEU A 540 -5.54 -8.83 -23.74
CA LEU A 540 -6.88 -9.37 -23.61
C LEU A 540 -7.48 -9.53 -25.00
N PHE A 541 -8.04 -10.69 -25.27
CA PHE A 541 -8.86 -10.96 -26.44
C PHE A 541 -10.28 -11.21 -26.00
N SER A 542 -11.19 -10.54 -26.68
CA SER A 542 -12.63 -10.67 -26.54
C SER A 542 -13.19 -10.95 -27.93
N MET A 543 -14.16 -11.86 -28.05
CA MET A 543 -14.60 -12.44 -29.34
C MET A 543 -14.96 -11.40 -30.42
N ASN A 544 -15.33 -10.18 -30.06
CA ASN A 544 -15.74 -9.15 -31.01
C ASN A 544 -14.86 -7.89 -31.01
N ASN A 545 -13.76 -7.84 -30.26
CA ASN A 545 -12.81 -6.72 -30.29
C ASN A 545 -11.40 -7.18 -29.89
N THR A 546 -10.45 -7.00 -30.81
CA THR A 546 -9.01 -7.09 -30.52
C THR A 546 -8.58 -5.83 -29.77
N SER A 547 -9.10 -5.61 -28.56
CA SER A 547 -8.63 -4.51 -27.71
C SER A 547 -7.35 -4.95 -27.02
N GLU A 548 -6.19 -4.60 -27.59
CA GLU A 548 -4.90 -4.75 -26.93
C GLU A 548 -4.82 -3.78 -25.74
N LYS A 549 -5.32 -4.24 -24.59
CA LYS A 549 -5.26 -3.50 -23.33
C LYS A 549 -3.90 -3.77 -22.67
N SER A 550 -2.84 -3.09 -23.11
CA SER A 550 -1.54 -3.15 -22.41
C SER A 550 -1.70 -2.50 -21.04
N ILE A 551 -1.96 -3.30 -20.01
CA ILE A 551 -1.93 -2.79 -18.64
C ILE A 551 -0.47 -2.80 -18.21
N LYS A 552 0.25 -1.69 -18.40
CA LYS A 552 1.46 -1.41 -17.62
C LYS A 552 1.02 -1.23 -16.17
N GLY A 553 0.94 -2.34 -15.45
CA GLY A 553 0.68 -2.31 -14.03
C GLY A 553 1.92 -1.76 -13.35
N ASP A 554 1.83 -0.53 -12.83
CA ASP A 554 2.56 -0.23 -11.62
C ASP A 554 2.06 -1.27 -10.62
N THR A 555 2.88 -2.25 -10.26
CA THR A 555 2.40 -3.49 -9.62
C THR A 555 1.77 -3.21 -8.23
N HIS A 556 1.78 -1.95 -7.78
CA HIS A 556 1.46 -1.50 -6.43
C HIS A 556 2.25 -2.27 -5.36
N VAL A 557 3.28 -3.03 -5.75
CA VAL A 557 4.14 -3.76 -4.83
C VAL A 557 5.23 -2.80 -4.40
N LYS A 558 5.24 -2.45 -3.09
CA LYS A 558 6.20 -1.51 -2.46
C LYS A 558 7.66 -1.75 -2.84
N ASN A 559 8.00 -2.99 -3.20
CA ASN A 559 9.33 -3.38 -3.64
C ASN A 559 9.14 -4.48 -4.71
N PRO A 560 9.62 -4.33 -5.96
CA PRO A 560 9.51 -5.34 -7.01
C PRO A 560 10.72 -6.29 -7.14
N TYR A 561 11.70 -6.21 -6.23
CA TYR A 561 12.89 -7.10 -6.25
C TYR A 561 12.62 -8.45 -5.59
N LEU A 562 12.84 -9.56 -6.29
CA LEU A 562 12.78 -10.91 -5.76
C LEU A 562 14.18 -11.32 -5.26
N THR A 563 14.41 -11.14 -3.96
CA THR A 563 15.68 -11.47 -3.28
C THR A 563 15.58 -12.82 -2.59
N LYS A 564 16.69 -13.32 -2.01
CA LYS A 564 16.67 -14.52 -1.18
C LYS A 564 15.75 -14.40 0.03
N GLU A 565 15.79 -13.25 0.70
CA GLU A 565 14.98 -12.97 1.90
C GLU A 565 13.51 -12.77 1.55
N ASN A 566 13.24 -12.30 0.33
CA ASN A 566 11.90 -12.02 -0.16
C ASN A 566 11.74 -12.59 -1.57
N PRO A 567 11.67 -13.92 -1.72
CA PRO A 567 11.72 -14.57 -3.02
C PRO A 567 10.39 -14.49 -3.77
N CYS A 568 9.33 -13.95 -3.15
CA CYS A 568 8.00 -13.96 -3.73
C CYS A 568 7.31 -12.58 -3.66
N LEU A 569 6.50 -12.31 -4.68
CA LEU A 569 5.57 -11.17 -4.73
C LEU A 569 4.22 -11.65 -5.27
N GLN A 570 3.14 -10.99 -4.87
CA GLN A 570 1.79 -11.28 -5.35
C GLN A 570 1.01 -10.00 -5.56
N PHE A 571 0.28 -9.94 -6.67
CA PHE A 571 -0.60 -8.82 -7.02
C PHE A 571 -1.85 -9.34 -7.72
N SER A 572 -2.86 -8.47 -7.83
CA SER A 572 -4.12 -8.82 -8.47
C SER A 572 -4.60 -7.72 -9.40
N ASN A 573 -5.35 -8.10 -10.42
CA ASN A 573 -5.98 -7.17 -11.33
C ASN A 573 -7.44 -7.53 -11.57
N ILE A 574 -8.27 -6.54 -11.85
CA ILE A 574 -9.68 -6.71 -12.19
C ILE A 574 -9.84 -6.55 -13.69
N ILE A 575 -10.48 -7.53 -14.31
CA ILE A 575 -10.70 -7.61 -15.74
C ILE A 575 -12.20 -7.57 -15.97
N GLU A 576 -12.65 -6.57 -16.73
CA GLU A 576 -14.05 -6.40 -17.12
C GLU A 576 -14.17 -6.62 -18.63
N LEU A 577 -15.04 -7.53 -19.04
CA LEU A 577 -15.29 -7.85 -20.45
C LEU A 577 -16.79 -7.97 -20.73
N PRO A 578 -17.26 -7.57 -21.92
CA PRO A 578 -18.68 -7.55 -22.25
C PRO A 578 -19.29 -8.93 -22.56
N TYR A 579 -18.47 -10.00 -22.64
CA TYR A 579 -18.94 -11.33 -23.02
C TYR A 579 -18.60 -12.39 -21.96
N PRO A 580 -19.52 -13.33 -21.69
CA PRO A 580 -19.33 -14.36 -20.68
C PRO A 580 -18.36 -15.48 -21.12
N LYS A 581 -18.09 -15.65 -22.42
CA LYS A 581 -17.29 -16.78 -22.94
C LYS A 581 -16.43 -16.37 -24.14
N GLY A 582 -15.41 -17.17 -24.42
CA GLY A 582 -14.52 -17.00 -25.58
C GLY A 582 -13.42 -15.94 -25.37
N SER A 583 -13.35 -15.35 -24.18
CA SER A 583 -12.33 -14.38 -23.83
C SER A 583 -11.06 -15.08 -23.35
N HIS A 584 -9.91 -14.54 -23.76
CA HIS A 584 -8.60 -15.07 -23.40
C HIS A 584 -7.70 -13.93 -22.92
N MET A 585 -6.86 -14.23 -21.94
CA MET A 585 -5.82 -13.34 -21.44
C MET A 585 -4.46 -14.00 -21.64
N TRP A 586 -3.48 -13.25 -22.09
CA TRP A 586 -2.08 -13.65 -22.09
C TRP A 586 -1.22 -12.42 -21.90
N GLY A 587 0.10 -12.56 -21.97
CA GLY A 587 0.97 -11.42 -21.74
C GLY A 587 2.41 -11.80 -21.53
N THR A 588 3.17 -10.85 -21.02
CA THR A 588 4.61 -11.01 -20.82
C THR A 588 5.04 -10.21 -19.60
N LEU A 589 5.92 -10.82 -18.80
CA LEU A 589 6.59 -10.18 -17.68
C LEU A 589 8.04 -9.93 -18.06
N LEU A 590 8.49 -8.70 -17.95
CA LEU A 590 9.89 -8.32 -18.14
C LEU A 590 10.58 -8.32 -16.78
N PHE A 591 11.66 -9.08 -16.69
CA PHE A 591 12.54 -9.11 -15.55
C PHE A 591 13.89 -8.50 -15.90
N GLU A 592 14.56 -7.93 -14.92
CA GLU A 592 15.93 -7.46 -14.99
C GLU A 592 16.74 -8.12 -13.87
N ASN A 593 17.84 -8.79 -14.20
CA ASN A 593 18.74 -9.31 -13.18
C ASN A 593 19.49 -8.16 -12.49
N TYR A 594 19.54 -8.19 -11.16
CA TYR A 594 20.11 -7.11 -10.37
C TYR A 594 21.61 -6.90 -10.64
N VAL A 595 22.36 -7.99 -10.81
CA VAL A 595 23.83 -8.00 -10.87
C VAL A 595 24.33 -7.60 -12.26
N ASP A 596 23.86 -8.27 -13.31
CA ASP A 596 24.35 -8.06 -14.68
C ASP A 596 23.49 -7.12 -15.52
N LYS A 597 22.36 -6.64 -14.97
CA LYS A 597 21.41 -5.73 -15.63
C LYS A 597 20.79 -6.29 -16.92
N LYS A 598 20.95 -7.59 -17.20
CA LYS A 598 20.32 -8.21 -18.36
C LYS A 598 18.84 -8.40 -18.11
N THR A 599 18.07 -8.14 -19.14
CA THR A 599 16.62 -8.34 -19.11
C THR A 599 16.23 -9.65 -19.76
N PHE A 600 15.19 -10.28 -19.25
CA PHE A 600 14.57 -11.47 -19.83
C PHE A 600 13.06 -11.42 -19.68
N ASN A 601 12.35 -12.04 -20.61
CA ASN A 601 10.90 -12.08 -20.63
C ASN A 601 10.40 -13.45 -20.21
N ILE A 602 9.29 -13.49 -19.46
CA ILE A 602 8.54 -14.71 -19.19
C ILE A 602 7.14 -14.56 -19.77
N GLN A 603 6.71 -15.54 -20.55
CA GLN A 603 5.37 -15.53 -21.13
C GLN A 603 4.33 -15.90 -20.08
N ILE A 604 3.28 -15.09 -20.01
CA ILE A 604 2.07 -15.42 -19.28
C ILE A 604 1.28 -16.40 -20.17
N PRO A 605 0.99 -17.62 -19.71
CA PRO A 605 0.26 -18.60 -20.51
C PRO A 605 -1.11 -18.05 -20.91
N THR A 606 -1.66 -18.57 -22.01
CA THR A 606 -3.02 -18.21 -22.40
C THR A 606 -4.03 -18.76 -21.40
N VAL A 607 -4.68 -17.85 -20.70
CA VAL A 607 -5.70 -18.10 -19.70
C VAL A 607 -7.08 -17.90 -20.34
N LYS A 608 -7.98 -18.88 -20.16
CA LYS A 608 -9.38 -18.74 -20.56
C LYS A 608 -10.17 -18.00 -19.50
N LEU A 609 -10.98 -17.03 -19.93
CA LEU A 609 -11.90 -16.28 -19.08
C LEU A 609 -13.33 -16.65 -19.49
N GLU A 610 -13.96 -17.51 -18.70
CA GLU A 610 -15.33 -17.96 -18.92
C GLU A 610 -16.16 -17.71 -17.66
N ALA A 611 -17.40 -17.25 -17.80
CA ALA A 611 -18.33 -17.11 -16.71
C ALA A 611 -18.79 -18.51 -16.28
N ILE A 612 -18.73 -18.78 -14.98
CA ILE A 612 -19.22 -20.03 -14.38
C ILE A 612 -20.74 -19.96 -14.36
N LYS A 613 -21.42 -21.02 -14.82
CA LYS A 613 -22.87 -21.14 -14.62
C LYS A 613 -23.13 -21.40 -13.14
N THR A 614 -24.07 -20.67 -12.53
CA THR A 614 -24.38 -20.75 -11.09
C THR A 614 -24.61 -22.19 -10.59
N GLU A 615 -25.07 -23.09 -11.47
CA GLU A 615 -25.31 -24.51 -11.19
C GLU A 615 -24.01 -25.34 -11.02
N GLU A 616 -22.91 -25.01 -11.71
CA GLU A 616 -21.64 -25.76 -11.62
C GLU A 616 -20.89 -25.50 -10.29
N VAL A 617 -21.22 -24.41 -9.59
CA VAL A 617 -20.59 -24.06 -8.31
C VAL A 617 -21.00 -25.05 -7.20
N LEU A 618 -22.26 -25.49 -7.20
CA LEU A 618 -22.80 -26.39 -6.16
C LEU A 618 -22.25 -27.81 -6.26
N GLU A 619 -21.94 -28.31 -7.46
CA GLU A 619 -21.37 -29.65 -7.63
C GLU A 619 -19.91 -29.75 -7.11
N LEU A 620 -19.13 -28.67 -7.25
CA LEU A 620 -17.75 -28.59 -6.75
C LEU A 620 -17.65 -28.52 -5.22
N GLU A 621 -18.75 -28.15 -4.55
CA GLU A 621 -18.81 -27.99 -3.08
C GLU A 621 -19.09 -29.30 -2.33
N SER A 622 -19.47 -30.37 -3.04
CA SER A 622 -19.88 -31.66 -2.46
C SER A 622 -18.73 -32.53 -1.87
N GLY A 623 -17.57 -31.92 -1.59
CA GLY A 623 -16.47 -32.56 -0.85
C GLY A 623 -16.83 -32.77 0.62
N ASP A 624 -17.59 -33.83 0.88
CA ASP A 624 -18.04 -34.37 2.15
C ASP A 624 -17.16 -34.00 3.36
N CYS A 625 -17.68 -33.12 4.23
CA CYS A 625 -17.37 -33.15 5.66
C CYS A 625 -18.17 -34.29 6.31
N THR A 626 -17.84 -35.53 5.98
CA THR A 626 -18.30 -36.66 6.79
C THR A 626 -17.39 -36.80 8.01
N ASP A 627 -18.03 -36.81 9.18
CA ASP A 627 -17.45 -37.07 10.49
C ASP A 627 -16.74 -38.42 10.53
N ASN A 628 -15.51 -38.49 10.04
CA ASN A 628 -14.62 -39.59 10.39
C ASN A 628 -14.01 -39.29 11.77
N ASN A 629 -14.77 -39.69 12.79
CA ASN A 629 -14.26 -40.14 14.08
C ASN A 629 -13.26 -41.29 13.84
N THR A 630 -12.05 -40.95 13.42
CA THR A 630 -10.90 -41.84 13.55
C THR A 630 -9.93 -41.19 14.53
N THR A 631 -10.08 -41.61 15.78
CA THR A 631 -9.01 -41.58 16.78
C THR A 631 -7.66 -41.90 16.13
N PRO A 632 -6.59 -41.14 16.41
CA PRO A 632 -5.27 -41.57 16.01
C PRO A 632 -5.00 -42.90 16.72
N LYS A 633 -4.81 -43.97 15.94
CA LYS A 633 -4.07 -45.12 16.47
C LYS A 633 -2.62 -44.67 16.65
N GLU A 634 -2.11 -45.06 17.81
CA GLU A 634 -0.83 -44.74 18.47
C GLU A 634 0.38 -44.52 17.55
#